data_AF-A0A3D4RPA3-F1
#
_entry.id   AF-A0A3D4RPA3-F1
#
_cell.length_a   1.000
_cell.length_b   1.000
_cell.length_c   1.000
_cell.angle_alpha   90.00
_cell.angle_beta   90.00
_cell.angle_gamma   90.00
#
_symmetry.space_group_name_H-M   'P 1'
#
loop_
_entity.id
_entity.type
_entity.pdbx_description
1 polymer ?
#
loop_
_entity_poly.entity_id
_entity_poly.type
_entity_poly.pdbx_seq_one_letter_code
_entity_poly.pdbx_strand_id
1 'polypeptide(L)'
;MPDILTPQQRHRCMSHIRSRGTKPELTVRKWLWTHGYRYRLNVKSVPGKPDIVMRKYRTAIFVNGCFWHGHEGCRQFVLPKTNTMFWQTKIDRNRERDRRNEELLRTNGWQVITLWACSLTKDRLEPTMQQVAVALNHNLLQIINHHTR
;
A
#
# COMPACT_ATOMS: atom_id res chain seq x y z
N MET A 1 -5.50 24.64 -1.71
CA MET A 1 -6.89 25.07 -1.96
C MET A 1 -7.58 25.22 -0.62
N PRO A 2 -8.37 26.26 -0.37
CA PRO A 2 -9.24 26.32 0.81
C PRO A 2 -10.24 25.15 0.78
N ASP A 3 -10.74 24.74 1.96
CA ASP A 3 -11.73 23.66 2.05
C ASP A 3 -13.02 24.08 1.34
N ILE A 4 -13.43 23.31 0.33
CA ILE A 4 -14.65 23.55 -0.45
C ILE A 4 -15.91 22.99 0.25
N LEU A 5 -15.74 22.18 1.29
CA LEU A 5 -16.84 21.56 2.03
C LEU A 5 -17.17 22.34 3.30
N THR A 6 -18.45 22.36 3.67
CA THR A 6 -18.85 22.86 4.99
C THR A 6 -18.33 21.93 6.10
N PRO A 7 -18.22 22.39 7.36
CA PRO A 7 -17.76 21.56 8.47
C PRO A 7 -18.55 20.25 8.63
N GLN A 8 -19.87 20.28 8.45
CA GLN A 8 -20.72 19.08 8.51
C GLN A 8 -20.46 18.11 7.34
N GLN A 9 -20.27 18.63 6.12
CA GLN A 9 -19.92 17.82 4.96
C GLN A 9 -18.53 17.19 5.12
N ARG A 10 -17.55 17.96 5.63
CA ARG A 10 -16.21 17.47 5.95
C ARG A 10 -16.25 16.38 7.01
N HIS A 11 -17.00 16.57 8.08
CA HIS A 11 -17.19 15.56 9.13
C HIS A 11 -17.77 14.26 8.57
N ARG A 12 -18.86 14.34 7.78
CA ARG A 12 -19.45 13.17 7.10
C ARG A 12 -18.50 12.52 6.10
N CYS A 13 -17.68 13.29 5.39
CA CYS A 13 -16.68 12.75 4.48
C CYS A 13 -15.63 11.94 5.27
N MET A 14 -15.09 12.53 6.33
CA MET A 14 -14.08 11.90 7.19
C MET A 14 -14.60 10.63 7.88
N SER A 15 -15.86 10.60 8.29
CA SER A 15 -16.46 9.43 8.94
C SER A 15 -16.62 8.21 8.01
N HIS A 16 -16.65 8.42 6.69
CA HIS A 16 -16.73 7.33 5.71
C HIS A 16 -15.35 6.77 5.30
N ILE A 17 -14.26 7.38 5.74
CA ILE A 17 -12.90 6.95 5.41
C ILE A 17 -12.57 5.72 6.25
N ARG A 18 -12.49 4.56 5.58
CA ARG A 18 -12.16 3.28 6.21
C ARG A 18 -10.66 3.05 6.19
N SER A 19 -10.15 2.41 7.25
CA SER A 19 -8.75 2.01 7.38
C SER A 19 -8.39 0.69 6.67
N ARG A 20 -9.39 -0.04 6.16
CA ARG A 20 -9.23 -1.34 5.49
C ARG A 20 -10.39 -1.60 4.55
N GLY A 21 -10.17 -2.49 3.58
CA GLY A 21 -11.18 -2.83 2.58
C GLY A 21 -11.47 -1.65 1.66
N THR A 22 -10.47 -0.80 1.42
CA THR A 22 -10.59 0.31 0.49
C THR A 22 -10.71 -0.21 -0.95
N LYS A 23 -11.25 0.62 -1.85
CA LYS A 23 -11.35 0.27 -3.27
C LYS A 23 -10.02 -0.21 -3.89
N PRO A 24 -8.87 0.50 -3.72
CA PRO A 24 -7.60 0.02 -4.29
C PRO A 24 -7.17 -1.33 -3.73
N GLU A 25 -7.34 -1.60 -2.43
CA GLU A 25 -7.04 -2.92 -1.84
C GLU A 25 -7.87 -4.02 -2.49
N LEU A 26 -9.19 -3.79 -2.63
CA LEU A 26 -10.10 -4.75 -3.24
C LEU A 26 -9.75 -5.03 -4.70
N THR A 27 -9.33 -4.00 -5.45
CA THR A 27 -8.90 -4.14 -6.85
C THR A 27 -7.67 -5.04 -6.97
N VAL A 28 -6.62 -4.79 -6.17
CA VAL A 28 -5.40 -5.62 -6.16
C VAL A 28 -5.73 -7.05 -5.77
N ARG A 29 -6.53 -7.23 -4.71
CA ARG A 29 -6.98 -8.53 -4.22
C ARG A 29 -7.74 -9.34 -5.27
N LYS A 30 -8.62 -8.67 -6.03
CA LYS A 30 -9.40 -9.31 -7.10
C LYS A 30 -8.49 -9.73 -8.24
N TRP A 31 -7.57 -8.86 -8.66
CA TRP A 31 -6.59 -9.18 -9.71
C TRP A 31 -5.70 -10.36 -9.32
N LEU A 32 -5.16 -10.38 -8.10
CA LEU A 32 -4.32 -11.49 -7.63
C LEU A 32 -5.10 -12.82 -7.64
N TRP A 33 -6.35 -12.80 -7.20
CA TRP A 33 -7.19 -13.99 -7.17
C TRP A 33 -7.50 -14.53 -8.57
N THR A 34 -7.87 -13.65 -9.52
CA THR A 34 -8.19 -14.07 -10.90
C THR A 34 -6.99 -14.65 -11.64
N HIS A 35 -5.77 -14.24 -11.26
CA HIS A 35 -4.52 -14.76 -11.82
C HIS A 35 -3.93 -15.93 -11.01
N GLY A 36 -4.69 -16.52 -10.08
CA GLY A 36 -4.31 -17.73 -9.36
C GLY A 36 -3.36 -17.53 -8.17
N TYR A 37 -3.02 -16.28 -7.82
CA TYR A 37 -2.18 -15.99 -6.67
C TYR A 37 -2.94 -16.20 -5.35
N ARG A 38 -2.32 -16.95 -4.44
CA ARG A 38 -2.83 -17.14 -3.08
C ARG A 38 -2.14 -16.16 -2.12
N TYR A 39 -2.94 -15.47 -1.33
CA TYR A 39 -2.47 -14.49 -0.35
C TYR A 39 -3.23 -14.61 0.97
N ARG A 40 -2.67 -14.02 2.02
CA ARG A 40 -3.33 -13.84 3.32
C ARG A 40 -3.44 -12.37 3.65
N LEU A 41 -4.46 -12.02 4.42
CA LEU A 41 -4.71 -10.67 4.93
C LEU A 41 -4.51 -10.68 6.44
N ASN A 42 -4.20 -9.52 7.03
CA ASN A 42 -4.13 -9.34 8.49
C ASN A 42 -3.25 -10.38 9.22
N VAL A 43 -2.08 -10.70 8.65
CA VAL A 43 -1.18 -11.71 9.23
C VAL A 43 -0.44 -11.10 10.42
N LYS A 44 -0.87 -11.44 11.64
CA LYS A 44 -0.28 -10.92 12.90
C LYS A 44 1.19 -11.28 13.08
N SER A 45 1.64 -12.39 12.49
CA SER A 45 3.03 -12.84 12.58
C SER A 45 4.00 -12.07 11.67
N VAL A 46 3.49 -11.15 10.83
CA VAL A 46 4.31 -10.36 9.92
C VAL A 46 4.34 -8.92 10.43
N PRO A 47 5.53 -8.34 10.65
CA PRO A 47 5.66 -6.99 11.17
C PRO A 47 5.04 -5.95 10.22
N GLY A 48 4.55 -4.84 10.77
CA GLY A 48 4.01 -3.73 9.99
C GLY A 48 2.58 -3.91 9.46
N LYS A 49 1.92 -5.05 9.71
CA LYS A 49 0.54 -5.35 9.28
C LYS A 49 0.29 -5.02 7.79
N PRO A 50 1.06 -5.64 6.87
CA PRO A 50 0.84 -5.47 5.43
C PRO A 50 -0.58 -5.86 5.02
N ASP A 51 -1.10 -5.15 4.01
CA ASP A 51 -2.44 -5.40 3.49
C ASP A 51 -2.55 -6.80 2.91
N ILE A 52 -1.51 -7.25 2.20
CA ILE A 52 -1.46 -8.54 1.51
C ILE A 52 -0.11 -9.21 1.79
N VAL A 53 -0.18 -10.47 2.23
CA VAL A 53 1.01 -11.31 2.49
C VAL A 53 1.01 -12.50 1.57
N MET A 54 2.13 -12.68 0.86
CA MET A 54 2.36 -13.76 -0.09
C MET A 54 3.50 -14.65 0.40
N ARG A 55 3.18 -15.62 1.28
CA ARG A 55 4.17 -16.48 1.96
C ARG A 55 5.05 -17.28 0.99
N LYS A 56 4.46 -17.86 -0.07
CA LYS A 56 5.19 -18.62 -1.11
C LYS A 56 6.31 -17.79 -1.74
N TYR A 57 6.05 -16.50 -1.92
CA TYR A 57 6.95 -15.56 -2.56
C TYR A 57 7.76 -14.77 -1.54
N ARG A 58 7.59 -14.99 -0.22
CA ARG A 58 8.20 -14.16 0.85
C ARG A 58 8.04 -12.66 0.59
N THR A 59 6.85 -12.24 0.14
CA THR A 59 6.54 -10.85 -0.23
C THR A 59 5.39 -10.28 0.61
N ALA A 60 5.57 -9.05 1.08
CA ALA A 60 4.56 -8.22 1.72
C ALA A 60 4.20 -7.06 0.78
N ILE A 61 2.90 -6.86 0.55
CA ILE A 61 2.40 -5.79 -0.31
C ILE A 61 1.59 -4.81 0.54
N PHE A 62 1.93 -3.53 0.43
CA PHE A 62 1.19 -2.41 1.01
C PHE A 62 0.42 -1.68 -0.08
N VAL A 63 -0.84 -1.34 0.19
CA VAL A 63 -1.71 -0.59 -0.73
C VAL A 63 -1.96 0.80 -0.13
N ASN A 64 -1.06 1.73 -0.46
CA ASN A 64 -1.03 3.05 0.15
C ASN A 64 -1.92 4.04 -0.58
N GLY A 65 -2.80 4.71 0.18
CA GLY A 65 -3.50 5.89 -0.28
C GLY A 65 -2.51 7.06 -0.46
N CYS A 66 -2.46 7.65 -1.65
CA CYS A 66 -1.49 8.70 -1.98
C CYS A 66 -1.51 9.88 -1.01
N PHE A 67 -2.70 10.29 -0.56
CA PHE A 67 -2.83 11.36 0.42
C PHE A 67 -2.26 10.98 1.80
N TRP A 68 -2.67 9.83 2.34
CA TRP A 68 -2.40 9.45 3.74
C TRP A 68 -0.95 9.08 4.03
N HIS A 69 -0.22 8.65 3.01
CA HIS A 69 1.19 8.25 3.11
C HIS A 69 2.11 9.24 2.40
N GLY A 70 1.57 10.36 1.89
CA GLY A 70 2.34 11.44 1.27
C GLY A 70 3.12 11.01 0.03
N HIS A 71 2.42 10.57 -1.02
CA HIS A 71 3.06 10.19 -2.28
C HIS A 71 3.67 11.41 -2.98
N GLU A 72 4.99 11.48 -3.02
CA GLU A 72 5.72 12.60 -3.61
C GLU A 72 5.55 12.67 -5.13
N GLY A 73 5.46 13.88 -5.68
CA GLY A 73 5.22 14.09 -7.12
C GLY A 73 3.84 13.65 -7.61
N CYS A 74 2.94 13.22 -6.72
CA CYS A 74 1.62 12.72 -7.10
C CYS A 74 0.56 13.82 -7.10
N ARG A 75 -0.23 13.94 -8.17
CA ARG A 75 -1.38 14.86 -8.24
C ARG A 75 -2.44 14.60 -7.16
N GLN A 76 -2.54 13.37 -6.65
CA GLN A 76 -3.48 13.00 -5.59
C GLN A 76 -2.98 13.33 -4.18
N PHE A 77 -1.74 13.82 -4.05
CA PHE A 77 -1.19 14.33 -2.81
C PHE A 77 -1.06 15.85 -2.88
N VAL A 78 -1.93 16.54 -2.16
CA VAL A 78 -1.85 17.99 -1.97
C VAL A 78 -2.05 18.26 -0.49
N LEU A 79 -1.08 18.91 0.13
CA LEU A 79 -1.19 19.27 1.53
C LEU A 79 -2.33 20.29 1.72
N PRO A 80 -3.28 20.04 2.62
CA PRO A 80 -4.37 20.99 2.87
C PRO A 80 -3.80 22.31 3.40
N LYS A 81 -4.31 23.45 2.89
CA LYS A 81 -3.96 24.78 3.40
C LYS A 81 -4.61 25.09 4.76
N THR A 82 -5.64 24.33 5.12
CA THR A 82 -6.33 24.41 6.42
C THR A 82 -5.73 23.40 7.37
N ASN A 83 -5.37 23.82 8.58
CA ASN A 83 -4.73 22.99 9.60
C ASN A 83 -3.45 22.30 9.10
N THR A 84 -2.64 23.04 8.33
CA THR A 84 -1.45 22.55 7.63
C THR A 84 -0.49 21.83 8.57
N MET A 85 -0.19 22.40 9.74
CA MET A 85 0.72 21.81 10.72
C MET A 85 0.26 20.43 11.18
N PHE A 86 -1.02 20.29 11.52
CA PHE A 86 -1.59 19.00 11.90
C PHE A 86 -1.44 17.96 10.79
N TRP A 87 -1.79 18.33 9.55
CA TRP A 87 -1.69 17.43 8.42
C TRP A 87 -0.26 17.04 8.11
N GLN A 88 0.66 18.00 8.12
CA GLN A 88 2.09 17.76 7.91
C GLN A 88 2.63 16.76 8.94
N THR A 89 2.45 17.04 10.24
CA THR A 89 2.89 16.14 11.32
C THR A 89 2.25 14.74 11.20
N LYS A 90 0.97 14.66 10.81
CA LYS A 90 0.27 13.39 10.63
C LYS A 90 0.85 12.57 9.47
N ILE A 91 1.10 13.21 8.33
CA ILE A 91 1.69 12.54 7.15
C ILE A 91 3.13 12.11 7.44
N ASP A 92 3.93 12.95 8.08
CA ASP A 92 5.31 12.61 8.44
C ASP A 92 5.37 11.43 9.40
N ARG A 93 4.48 11.38 10.39
CA ARG A 93 4.37 10.23 11.29
C ARG A 93 3.97 8.95 10.56
N ASN A 94 3.12 9.03 9.54
CA ASN A 94 2.76 7.87 8.73
C ASN A 94 3.94 7.40 7.88
N ARG A 95 4.65 8.31 7.20
CA ARG A 95 5.87 8.01 6.42
C ARG A 95 6.94 7.34 7.27
N GLU A 96 7.20 7.88 8.47
CA GLU A 96 8.20 7.31 9.38
C GLU A 96 7.77 5.91 9.89
N ARG A 97 6.46 5.68 10.07
CA ARG A 97 5.95 4.34 10.38
C ARG A 97 6.12 3.38 9.21
N ASP A 98 5.82 3.82 8.00
CA ASP A 98 5.96 3.01 6.79
C ASP A 98 7.43 2.61 6.59
N ARG A 99 8.36 3.56 6.71
CA ARG A 99 9.81 3.32 6.65
C ARG A 99 10.26 2.27 7.66
N ARG A 100 9.85 2.41 8.92
CA ARG A 100 10.18 1.45 9.99
C ARG A 100 9.62 0.05 9.70
N ASN A 101 8.39 -0.03 9.20
CA ASN A 101 7.76 -1.29 8.86
C ASN A 101 8.45 -1.97 7.68
N GLU A 102 8.80 -1.21 6.65
CA GLU A 102 9.54 -1.70 5.49
C GLU A 102 10.92 -2.23 5.89
N GLU A 103 11.67 -1.46 6.68
CA GLU A 103 12.98 -1.86 7.20
C GLU A 103 12.88 -3.17 7.98
N LEU A 104 11.95 -3.26 8.93
CA LEU A 104 11.74 -4.46 9.73
C LEU A 104 11.36 -5.67 8.88
N LEU A 105 10.55 -5.49 7.83
CA LEU A 105 10.20 -6.56 6.91
C LEU A 105 11.42 -7.04 6.11
N ARG A 106 12.21 -6.11 5.56
CA ARG A 106 13.42 -6.40 4.80
C ARG A 106 14.46 -7.14 5.65
N THR A 107 14.70 -6.70 6.89
CA THR A 107 15.59 -7.38 7.84
C THR A 107 15.11 -8.81 8.17
N ASN A 108 13.81 -9.06 8.16
CA ASN A 108 13.23 -10.39 8.34
C ASN A 108 13.17 -11.23 7.03
N GLY A 109 13.89 -10.79 6.00
CA GLY A 109 14.00 -11.46 4.70
C GLY A 109 12.74 -11.38 3.85
N TRP A 110 11.87 -10.40 4.08
CA TRP A 110 10.70 -10.16 3.24
C TRP A 110 11.01 -9.15 2.15
N GLN A 111 10.54 -9.43 0.93
CA GLN A 111 10.42 -8.39 -0.09
C GLN A 111 9.20 -7.53 0.19
N VAL A 112 9.36 -6.21 0.05
CA VAL A 112 8.31 -5.23 0.27
C VAL A 112 7.95 -4.55 -1.04
N ILE A 113 6.67 -4.56 -1.38
CA ILE A 113 6.13 -3.89 -2.56
C ILE A 113 5.08 -2.88 -2.08
N THR A 114 5.25 -1.61 -2.46
CA THR A 114 4.29 -0.55 -2.15
C THR A 114 3.53 -0.17 -3.40
N LEU A 115 2.21 -0.38 -3.39
CA LEU A 115 1.30 -0.02 -4.45
C LEU A 115 0.54 1.25 -4.08
N TRP A 116 0.75 2.30 -4.86
CA TRP A 116 0.07 3.57 -4.68
C TRP A 116 -1.30 3.55 -5.34
N ALA A 117 -2.32 4.09 -4.66
CA ALA A 117 -3.68 4.17 -5.17
C ALA A 117 -3.78 4.84 -6.56
N CYS A 118 -2.91 5.82 -6.87
CA CYS A 118 -2.86 6.49 -8.18
C CYS A 118 -2.43 5.57 -9.33
N SER A 119 -1.72 4.48 -9.03
CA SER A 119 -1.26 3.48 -10.01
C SER A 119 -2.28 2.34 -10.18
N LEU A 120 -3.32 2.32 -9.35
CA LEU A 120 -4.37 1.29 -9.34
C LEU A 120 -5.67 1.78 -10.02
N THR A 121 -5.56 2.79 -10.88
CA THR A 121 -6.66 3.25 -11.75
C THR A 121 -6.89 2.25 -12.88
N LYS A 122 -8.07 2.28 -13.51
CA LYS A 122 -8.45 1.34 -14.59
C LYS A 122 -7.38 1.22 -15.67
N ASP A 123 -6.79 2.34 -16.10
CA ASP A 123 -5.83 2.38 -17.20
C ASP A 123 -4.41 1.96 -16.79
N ARG A 124 -4.09 2.00 -15.49
CA ARG A 124 -2.75 1.71 -14.95
C ARG A 124 -2.67 0.40 -14.18
N LEU A 125 -3.81 -0.19 -13.84
CA LEU A 125 -3.90 -1.39 -13.01
C LEU A 125 -3.13 -2.55 -13.65
N GLU A 126 -3.45 -2.87 -14.90
CA GLU A 126 -2.88 -4.03 -15.59
C GLU A 126 -1.35 -3.96 -15.70
N PRO A 127 -0.74 -2.89 -16.25
CA PRO A 127 0.73 -2.81 -16.32
C PRO A 127 1.38 -2.79 -14.93
N THR A 128 0.74 -2.16 -13.92
CA THR A 128 1.26 -2.15 -12.55
C THR A 128 1.27 -3.56 -11.96
N MET A 129 0.19 -4.31 -12.12
CA MET A 129 0.08 -5.67 -11.59
C MET A 129 0.96 -6.68 -12.34
N GLN A 130 1.21 -6.46 -13.63
CA GLN A 130 2.20 -7.23 -14.38
C GLN A 130 3.62 -7.04 -13.83
N GLN A 131 4.01 -5.80 -13.47
CA GLN A 131 5.30 -5.56 -12.80
C GLN A 131 5.39 -6.26 -11.45
N VAL A 132 4.29 -6.27 -10.68
CA VAL A 132 4.21 -7.02 -9.41
C VAL A 132 4.38 -8.52 -9.66
N ALA A 133 3.71 -9.08 -10.67
CA ALA A 133 3.83 -10.48 -11.02
C ALA A 133 5.27 -10.87 -11.39
N VAL A 134 5.96 -10.05 -12.17
CA VAL A 134 7.38 -10.23 -12.49
C VAL A 134 8.24 -10.22 -11.23
N ALA A 135 8.04 -9.24 -10.34
CA ALA A 135 8.80 -9.15 -9.08
C ALA A 135 8.56 -10.36 -8.17
N LEU A 136 7.31 -10.84 -8.07
CA LEU A 136 6.97 -12.04 -7.31
C LEU A 136 7.70 -13.26 -7.87
N ASN A 137 7.63 -13.48 -9.19
CA ASN A 137 8.27 -14.62 -9.83
C ASN A 137 9.79 -14.57 -9.70
N HIS A 138 10.39 -13.39 -9.86
CA HIS A 138 11.82 -13.20 -9.61
C HIS A 138 12.20 -13.60 -8.19
N ASN A 139 11.47 -13.13 -7.18
CA ASN A 139 11.78 -13.48 -5.79
C ASN A 139 11.61 -14.97 -5.49
N LEU A 140 10.60 -15.62 -6.09
CA LEU A 140 10.42 -17.06 -5.97
C LEU A 140 11.61 -17.84 -6.53
N LEU A 141 12.15 -17.43 -7.68
CA LEU A 141 13.34 -18.06 -8.27
C LEU A 141 14.56 -17.91 -7.36
N GLN A 142 14.76 -16.73 -6.77
CA GLN A 142 15.86 -16.51 -5.81
C GLN A 142 15.76 -17.44 -4.60
N ILE A 143 14.55 -17.61 -4.05
CA ILE A 143 14.31 -18.50 -2.90
C ILE A 143 14.63 -19.96 -3.27
N ILE A 144 14.15 -20.42 -4.43
CA ILE A 144 14.39 -21.79 -4.89
C ILE A 144 15.88 -22.05 -5.08
N ASN A 145 16.59 -21.13 -5.74
CA ASN A 145 18.02 -21.26 -6.03
C ASN A 145 18.90 -21.23 -4.76
N HIS A 146 18.45 -20.57 -3.69
CA HIS A 146 19.16 -20.55 -2.42
C HIS A 146 18.97 -21.88 -1.64
N HIS A 147 17.87 -22.60 -1.86
CA HIS A 147 17.61 -23.88 -1.18
C HIS A 147 18.23 -25.10 -1.87
N THR A 148 18.74 -24.95 -3.09
CA THR A 148 19.44 -26.01 -3.86
C THR A 148 20.97 -25.98 -3.73
N ARG A 149 21.53 -25.14 -2.85
CA ARG A 149 22.94 -25.13 -2.44
C ARG A 149 23.06 -25.49 -0.97
#